data_AF-A0A830CPY7-F1
#
_entry.id   AF-A0A830CPY7-F1
#
_cell.length_a   1.000
_cell.length_b   1.000
_cell.length_c   1.000
_cell.angle_alpha   90.00
_cell.angle_beta   90.00
_cell.angle_gamma   90.00
#
_symmetry.space_group_name_H-M   'P 1'
#
loop_
_entity.id
_entity.type
_entity.pdbx_description
1 polymer ?
#
loop_
_entity_poly.entity_id
_entity_poly.type
_entity_poly.pdbx_seq_one_letter_code
_entity_poly.pdbx_strand_id
1 'polypeptide(L)'
;MWWRDETNQHDCAIYAMHHMETYMGEGVRGCKCGFKTKAPMQMLYLRAQYCATILTSVNNIHANRNKESALLHYRLACEDGEIDMVQLLDDYLCDVDVDEV
;
A
#
# COMPACT_ATOMS: atom_id res chain seq x y z
N MET A 1 9.13 -6.13 19.38
CA MET A 1 9.75 -5.60 18.13
C MET A 1 9.62 -4.10 18.17
N TRP A 2 10.63 -3.35 17.75
CA TRP A 2 10.72 -1.89 17.95
C TRP A 2 9.71 -1.09 17.10
N TRP A 3 9.13 -1.71 16.08
CA TRP A 3 8.07 -1.17 15.22
C TRP A 3 6.65 -1.56 15.67
N ARG A 4 6.50 -2.34 16.74
CA ARG A 4 5.18 -2.80 17.20
C ARG A 4 4.35 -1.59 17.67
N ASP A 5 3.14 -1.49 17.14
CA ASP A 5 2.12 -0.54 17.61
C ASP A 5 0.99 -1.33 18.29
N GLU A 6 0.84 -1.13 19.61
CA GLU A 6 -0.19 -1.82 20.41
C GLU A 6 -1.58 -1.22 20.23
N THR A 7 -1.68 -0.02 19.64
CA THR A 7 -2.95 0.65 19.39
C THR A 7 -3.57 0.21 18.06
N ASN A 8 -2.77 -0.34 17.15
CA ASN A 8 -3.21 -0.79 15.84
C ASN A 8 -3.73 -2.24 15.88
N GLN A 9 -5.06 -2.38 15.93
CA GLN A 9 -5.73 -3.69 16.01
C GLN A 9 -6.26 -4.21 14.67
N HIS A 10 -6.10 -3.46 13.58
CA HIS A 10 -6.72 -3.76 12.29
C HIS A 10 -5.73 -4.18 11.21
N ASP A 11 -4.44 -3.86 11.36
CA ASP A 11 -3.43 -4.05 10.31
C ASP A 11 -2.60 -5.32 10.45
N CYS A 12 -3.03 -6.29 11.28
CA CYS A 12 -2.27 -7.52 11.47
C CYS A 12 -1.94 -8.24 10.14
N ALA A 13 -2.87 -8.21 9.16
CA ALA A 13 -2.66 -8.74 7.82
C ALA A 13 -1.61 -7.94 7.03
N ILE A 14 -1.60 -6.61 7.15
CA ILE A 14 -0.62 -5.74 6.50
C ILE A 14 0.78 -6.03 7.05
N TYR A 15 0.91 -6.13 8.38
CA TYR A 15 2.17 -6.53 9.02
C TYR A 15 2.63 -7.90 8.53
N ALA A 16 1.73 -8.88 8.46
CA ALA A 16 2.06 -10.23 8.00
C ALA A 16 2.51 -10.26 6.54
N MET A 17 1.77 -9.61 5.63
CA MET A 17 2.10 -9.56 4.20
C MET A 17 3.45 -8.87 3.98
N HIS A 18 3.66 -7.71 4.58
CA HIS A 18 4.93 -6.99 4.45
C HIS A 18 6.10 -7.75 5.06
N HIS A 19 5.87 -8.45 6.17
CA HIS A 19 6.90 -9.30 6.77
C HIS A 19 7.28 -10.44 5.82
N MET A 20 6.31 -11.11 5.18
CA MET A 20 6.59 -12.16 4.21
C MET A 20 7.34 -11.65 2.97
N GLU A 21 7.06 -10.42 2.53
CA GLU A 21 7.76 -9.80 1.39
C GLU A 21 9.21 -9.41 1.71
N THR A 22 9.47 -8.93 2.93
CA THR A 22 10.79 -8.45 3.36
C THR A 22 11.65 -9.52 4.03
N TYR A 23 11.11 -10.73 4.20
CA TYR A 23 11.80 -11.81 4.89
C TYR A 23 12.87 -12.47 4.02
N MET A 24 14.14 -12.33 4.43
CA MET A 24 15.31 -12.86 3.72
C MET A 24 15.93 -14.10 4.39
N GLY A 25 15.16 -14.84 5.19
CA GLY A 25 15.64 -16.06 5.87
C GLY A 25 16.37 -15.82 7.20
N GLU A 26 16.39 -14.58 7.69
CA GLU A 26 17.07 -14.19 8.93
C GLU A 26 16.23 -14.53 10.18
N GLY A 27 16.90 -14.85 11.29
CA GLY A 27 16.22 -14.98 12.58
C GLY A 27 15.62 -13.65 13.07
N VAL A 28 14.72 -13.72 14.05
CA VAL A 28 13.93 -12.58 14.59
C VAL A 28 14.78 -11.34 14.96
N ARG A 29 16.03 -11.51 15.40
CA ARG A 29 16.93 -10.40 15.77
C ARG A 29 17.57 -9.70 14.57
N GLY A 30 17.69 -10.38 13.43
CA GLY A 30 18.26 -9.86 12.19
C GLY A 30 17.22 -9.24 11.26
N CYS A 31 15.97 -9.73 11.34
CA CYS A 31 14.91 -9.36 10.41
C CYS A 31 14.65 -7.84 10.35
N LYS A 32 15.04 -7.24 9.22
CA LYS A 32 14.74 -5.86 8.84
C LYS A 32 13.43 -5.81 8.05
N CYS A 33 12.32 -5.75 8.77
CA CYS A 33 10.97 -5.79 8.20
C CYS A 33 10.48 -4.42 7.66
N GLY A 34 11.37 -3.48 7.35
CA GLY A 34 11.03 -2.24 6.61
C GLY A 34 10.15 -1.20 7.33
N PHE A 35 9.65 -1.47 8.54
CA PHE A 35 8.79 -0.53 9.25
C PHE A 35 9.54 0.67 9.82
N LYS A 36 9.06 1.89 9.55
CA LYS A 36 9.57 3.13 10.14
C LYS A 36 8.74 3.48 11.37
N THR A 37 9.38 3.86 12.48
CA THR A 37 8.67 4.32 13.68
C THR A 37 8.05 5.71 13.42
N LYS A 38 6.82 5.96 13.89
CA LYS A 38 6.09 7.24 13.71
C LYS A 38 5.84 7.62 12.24
N ALA A 39 5.61 6.63 11.37
CA ALA A 39 5.25 6.85 9.96
C ALA A 39 3.76 6.54 9.72
N PRO A 40 2.82 7.45 10.03
CA PRO A 40 1.39 7.18 9.92
C PRO A 40 0.95 6.87 8.47
N MET A 41 1.60 7.48 7.48
CA MET A 41 1.32 7.24 6.06
C MET A 41 1.76 5.85 5.59
N GLN A 42 2.70 5.20 6.28
CA GLN A 42 3.19 3.88 5.88
C GLN A 42 2.06 2.84 5.87
N MET A 43 1.22 2.82 6.90
CA MET A 43 0.11 1.87 6.98
C MET A 43 -0.94 2.14 5.90
N LEU A 44 -1.24 3.42 5.64
CA LEU A 44 -2.18 3.80 4.60
C LEU A 44 -1.70 3.35 3.22
N TYR A 45 -0.42 3.59 2.91
CA TYR A 45 0.19 3.17 1.65
C TYR A 45 0.17 1.65 1.50
N LEU A 46 0.65 0.90 2.50
CA LEU A 46 0.68 -0.57 2.44
C LEU A 46 -0.74 -1.17 2.34
N ARG A 47 -1.73 -0.59 3.03
CA ARG A 47 -3.14 -0.97 2.85
C ARG A 47 -3.59 -0.78 1.40
N ALA A 48 -3.34 0.40 0.82
CA ALA A 48 -3.72 0.69 -0.55
C ALA A 48 -3.04 -0.27 -1.55
N GLN A 49 -1.72 -0.49 -1.39
CA GLN A 49 -0.93 -1.38 -2.24
C GLN A 49 -1.44 -2.83 -2.19
N TYR A 50 -1.59 -3.40 -1.00
CA TYR A 50 -2.03 -4.79 -0.86
C TYR A 50 -3.48 -4.99 -1.27
N CYS A 51 -4.37 -4.05 -0.92
CA CYS A 51 -5.75 -4.09 -1.40
C CYS A 51 -5.82 -4.03 -2.93
N ALA A 52 -5.09 -3.11 -3.56
CA ALA A 52 -5.05 -3.01 -5.02
C ALA A 52 -4.55 -4.32 -5.65
N THR A 53 -3.50 -4.91 -5.10
CA THR A 53 -2.93 -6.19 -5.57
C THR A 53 -3.95 -7.33 -5.48
N ILE A 54 -4.64 -7.48 -4.34
CA ILE A 54 -5.66 -8.51 -4.13
C ILE A 54 -6.89 -8.29 -5.01
N LEU A 55 -7.34 -7.05 -5.13
CA LEU A 55 -8.53 -6.69 -5.90
C LEU A 55 -8.34 -6.85 -7.41
N THR A 56 -7.11 -6.68 -7.90
CA THR A 56 -6.77 -6.76 -9.32
C THR A 56 -6.11 -8.08 -9.75
N SER A 57 -5.80 -8.95 -8.78
CA SER A 57 -5.20 -10.27 -9.01
C SER A 57 -6.01 -11.12 -9.98
N VAL A 58 -5.30 -11.88 -10.83
CA VAL A 58 -5.90 -12.85 -11.76
C VAL A 58 -6.71 -13.95 -11.04
N ASN A 59 -6.41 -14.20 -9.77
CA ASN A 59 -7.13 -15.19 -8.95
C ASN A 59 -8.46 -14.64 -8.40
N ASN A 60 -8.68 -13.33 -8.49
CA ASN A 60 -9.91 -12.71 -8.03
C ASN A 60 -10.95 -12.75 -9.16
N ILE A 61 -12.03 -13.53 -8.96
CA ILE A 61 -13.12 -13.68 -9.94
C ILE A 61 -13.82 -12.35 -10.27
N HIS A 62 -13.68 -11.34 -9.42
CA HIS A 62 -14.26 -10.01 -9.60
C HIS A 62 -13.25 -8.97 -10.09
N ALA A 63 -12.02 -9.36 -10.47
CA ALA A 63 -10.96 -8.43 -10.84
C ALA A 63 -11.36 -7.42 -11.92
N ASN A 64 -12.05 -7.86 -12.97
CA ASN A 64 -12.50 -6.97 -14.05
C ASN A 64 -13.53 -5.95 -13.54
N ARG A 65 -14.52 -6.41 -12.77
CA ARG A 65 -15.53 -5.54 -12.16
C ARG A 65 -14.90 -4.51 -11.21
N ASN A 66 -13.91 -4.94 -10.43
CA ASN A 66 -13.19 -4.04 -9.51
C ASN A 66 -12.45 -2.94 -10.28
N LYS A 67 -11.78 -3.29 -11.39
CA LYS A 67 -11.09 -2.33 -12.26
C LYS A 67 -12.05 -1.35 -12.92
N GLU A 68 -13.17 -1.84 -13.47
CA GLU A 68 -14.21 -0.99 -14.07
C GLU A 68 -14.82 -0.02 -13.05
N SER A 69 -15.13 -0.50 -11.85
CA SER A 69 -15.64 0.33 -10.76
C SER A 69 -14.63 1.39 -10.34
N ALA A 70 -13.35 1.03 -10.21
CA ALA A 70 -12.29 1.97 -9.86
C ALA A 70 -12.14 3.07 -10.92
N LEU A 71 -12.15 2.71 -12.20
CA LEU A 71 -12.09 3.67 -13.31
C LEU A 71 -13.29 4.62 -13.34
N LEU A 72 -14.50 4.10 -13.05
CA LEU A 72 -15.71 4.92 -12.98
C LEU A 72 -15.62 5.95 -11.85
N HIS A 73 -15.26 5.51 -10.63
CA HIS A 73 -15.14 6.42 -9.49
C HIS A 73 -14.03 7.45 -9.69
N TYR A 74 -12.92 7.05 -10.30
CA TYR A 74 -11.84 7.97 -10.64
C TYR A 74 -12.33 9.06 -11.61
N ARG A 75 -13.08 8.68 -12.65
CA ARG A 75 -13.67 9.63 -13.59
C ARG A 75 -14.62 10.61 -12.90
N LEU A 76 -15.55 10.11 -12.08
CA LEU A 76 -16.52 10.95 -11.37
C LEU A 76 -15.80 11.96 -10.45
N ALA A 77 -14.80 11.51 -9.70
CA ALA A 77 -14.04 12.40 -8.82
C ALA A 77 -13.24 13.47 -9.58
N CYS A 78 -12.78 13.18 -10.80
CA CYS A 78 -12.16 14.18 -11.68
C CYS A 78 -13.20 15.20 -12.20
N GLU A 79 -14.39 14.72 -12.57
CA GLU A 79 -15.49 15.58 -13.07
C GLU A 79 -16.03 16.51 -11.97
N ASP A 80 -16.10 16.03 -10.73
CA ASP A 80 -16.53 16.81 -9.57
C ASP A 80 -15.42 17.75 -9.02
N GLY A 81 -14.19 17.65 -9.56
CA GLY A 81 -13.04 18.45 -9.13
C GLY A 81 -12.51 18.09 -7.74
N GLU A 82 -12.91 16.93 -7.19
CA GLU A 82 -12.45 16.44 -5.89
C GLU A 82 -11.03 15.86 -5.94
N ILE A 83 -10.57 15.45 -7.13
CA ILE A 83 -9.23 14.89 -7.34
C ILE A 83 -8.54 15.65 -8.47
N ASP A 84 -7.39 16.25 -8.16
CA ASP A 84 -6.46 16.77 -9.16
C ASP A 84 -5.53 15.64 -9.64
N MET A 85 -5.72 15.20 -10.89
CA MET A 85 -4.90 14.13 -11.49
C MET A 85 -3.42 14.51 -11.61
N VAL A 86 -3.10 15.79 -11.78
CA VAL A 86 -1.72 16.27 -11.93
C VAL A 86 -1.00 16.16 -10.59
N GLN A 87 -1.66 16.60 -9.52
CA GLN A 87 -1.12 16.54 -8.17
C GLN A 87 -0.95 15.10 -7.67
N LEU A 88 -1.89 14.20 -8.00
CA LEU A 88 -1.80 12.78 -7.65
C LEU A 88 -0.65 12.05 -8.36
N LEU A 89 -0.38 12.41 -9.62
CA LEU A 89 0.75 11.88 -10.38
C LEU A 89 2.09 12.43 -9.85
N ASP A 90 2.15 13.70 -9.48
CA ASP A 90 3.33 14.29 -8.85
C ASP A 90 3.62 13.64 -7.49
N ASP A 91 2.61 13.44 -6.64
CA ASP A 91 2.77 12.76 -5.35
C ASP A 91 3.26 11.31 -5.53
N TYR A 92 2.71 10.57 -6.52
CA TYR A 92 3.16 9.21 -6.84
C TYR A 92 4.61 9.18 -7.34
N LEU A 93 5.02 10.15 -8.16
CA LEU A 93 6.39 10.25 -8.66
C LEU A 93 7.38 10.72 -7.59
N CYS A 94 6.92 11.48 -6.60
CA CYS A 94 7.73 11.90 -5.45
C CYS A 94 7.96 10.78 -4.43
N ASP A 95 7.02 9.84 -4.28
CA ASP A 95 7.18 8.67 -3.41
C ASP A 95 8.06 7.55 -4.04
N VAL A 96 8.27 7.61 -5.36
CA VAL A 96 9.28 6.81 -6.06
C VAL A 96 10.59 7.58 -6.07
N ASP A 97 11.16 7.82 -4.89
CA ASP A 97 12.59 8.08 -4.80
C ASP A 97 13.30 6.85 -5.37
N VAL A 98 13.77 7.01 -6.61
CA VAL A 98 14.78 6.16 -7.22
C VAL A 98 16.04 6.37 -6.38
N ASP A 99 16.16 5.64 -5.28
CA ASP A 99 17.46 5.41 -4.65
C ASP A 99 18.29 4.63 -5.68
N GLU A 100 19.05 5.41 -6.45
CA GLU A 100 20.12 5.00 -7.33
C GLU A 100 21.11 4.07 -6.60
N VAL A 101 21.36 2.93 -7.24
CA VAL A 101 22.60 2.09 -7.22
C VAL A 101 22.97 1.38 -5.92
#